data_AF-A0AA51MSK9-F1
#
_entry.id   AF-A0AA51MSK9-F1
#
_cell.length_a   1.000
_cell.length_b   1.000
_cell.length_c   1.000
_cell.angle_alpha   90.00
_cell.angle_beta   90.00
_cell.angle_gamma   90.00
#
_symmetry.space_group_name_H-M   'P 1'
#
loop_
_entity.id
_entity.type
_entity.pdbx_description
1 polymer ?
#
loop_
_entity_poly.entity_id
_entity_poly.type
_entity_poly.pdbx_seq_one_letter_code
_entity_poly.pdbx_strand_id
1 'polypeptide(L)'
;MKRKSIIDSFNFAVSGIIIALKTEKNMKIHYAIAIGVIILSLFFDFSRVEFLLLLFSITLVVVAEMVNTALERVIDLITQDYHPLARLVKDVAAGAVLIAAINSIIVGYLLFFDRLSEYTNLLLFKIRRSPIHLTFGALLVVILLTIGLKAKFYRGHGTHFQGGTVSGHSAVSFCIATIIAFLAQNMLITTLTFSLAILVGESRIEGKIHSLMEVILGGILGILIGVLVFQIIG
;
A
#
# COMPACT_ATOMS: atom_id res chain seq x y z
N MET A 1 27.33 13.10 36.84
CA MET A 1 27.19 12.03 35.82
C MET A 1 28.58 11.43 35.56
N LYS A 2 28.80 10.13 35.83
CA LYS A 2 30.07 9.46 35.49
C LYS A 2 30.39 9.70 34.01
N ARG A 3 31.64 10.06 33.66
CA ARG A 3 32.08 10.17 32.26
C ARG A 3 31.87 8.80 31.62
N LYS A 4 30.81 8.70 30.80
CA LYS A 4 30.49 7.49 30.05
C LYS A 4 31.60 7.26 29.05
N SER A 5 32.11 6.04 28.96
CA SER A 5 33.06 5.71 27.91
C SER A 5 32.35 5.78 26.56
N ILE A 6 33.14 5.98 25.48
CA ILE A 6 32.61 5.95 24.12
C ILE A 6 31.90 4.60 23.87
N ILE A 7 32.46 3.51 24.40
CA ILE A 7 31.93 2.15 24.31
C ILE A 7 30.53 2.07 24.93
N ASP A 8 30.32 2.69 26.09
CA ASP A 8 29.00 2.71 26.74
C ASP A 8 27.96 3.40 25.86
N SER A 9 28.34 4.48 25.18
CA SER A 9 27.44 5.23 24.30
C SER A 9 27.01 4.40 23.09
N PHE A 10 27.94 3.66 22.48
CA PHE A 10 27.62 2.70 21.42
C PHE A 10 26.70 1.58 21.92
N ASN A 11 26.97 1.03 23.10
CA ASN A 11 26.12 -0.02 23.69
C ASN A 11 24.68 0.47 23.90
N PHE A 12 24.48 1.71 24.35
CA PHE A 12 23.13 2.28 24.48
C PHE A 12 22.44 2.46 23.13
N ALA A 13 23.15 2.94 22.10
CA ALA A 13 22.59 3.10 20.77
C ALA A 13 22.15 1.75 20.15
N VAL A 14 23.03 0.73 20.25
CA VAL A 14 22.73 -0.63 19.77
C VAL A 14 21.57 -1.24 20.56
N SER A 15 21.53 -1.04 21.87
CA SER A 15 20.41 -1.49 22.70
C SER A 15 19.08 -0.86 22.24
N GLY A 16 19.09 0.44 21.92
CA GLY A 16 17.91 1.14 21.38
C GLY A 16 17.39 0.52 20.09
N ILE A 17 18.28 0.20 19.13
CA ILE A 17 17.91 -0.46 17.87
C ILE A 17 17.30 -1.84 18.14
N ILE A 18 17.93 -2.65 19.00
CA ILE A 18 17.45 -4.00 19.34
C ILE A 18 16.07 -3.94 20.01
N ILE A 19 15.86 -2.99 20.92
CA ILE A 19 14.58 -2.83 21.62
C ILE A 19 13.49 -2.47 20.60
N ALA A 20 13.73 -1.49 19.74
CA ALA A 20 12.78 -1.09 18.70
C ALA A 20 12.41 -2.28 17.78
N LEU A 21 13.40 -3.05 17.33
CA LEU A 21 13.18 -4.26 16.52
C LEU A 21 12.39 -5.35 17.23
N LYS A 22 12.55 -5.51 18.54
CA LYS A 22 11.83 -6.55 19.30
C LYS A 22 10.40 -6.14 19.66
N THR A 23 10.18 -4.86 19.98
CA THR A 23 8.88 -4.38 20.47
C THR A 23 7.93 -4.00 19.34
N GLU A 24 8.40 -3.34 18.28
CA GLU A 24 7.51 -2.78 17.26
C GLU A 24 7.30 -3.72 16.07
N LYS A 25 6.03 -3.97 15.73
CA LYS A 25 5.66 -4.85 14.61
C LYS A 25 6.05 -4.25 13.26
N ASN A 26 5.79 -2.95 13.07
CA ASN A 26 6.11 -2.23 11.84
C ASN A 26 7.62 -2.20 11.60
N MET A 27 8.42 -1.93 12.64
CA MET A 27 9.88 -2.04 12.59
C MET A 27 10.36 -3.43 12.12
N LYS A 28 9.77 -4.54 12.60
CA LYS A 28 10.12 -5.89 12.13
C LYS A 28 9.86 -6.07 10.64
N ILE A 29 8.71 -5.59 10.17
CA ILE A 29 8.31 -5.69 8.76
C ILE A 29 9.28 -4.86 7.89
N HIS A 30 9.51 -3.60 8.24
CA HIS A 30 10.43 -2.73 7.51
C HIS A 30 11.85 -3.31 7.47
N TYR A 31 12.33 -3.85 8.59
CA TYR A 31 13.66 -4.47 8.66
C TYR A 31 13.77 -5.75 7.84
N ALA A 32 12.74 -6.62 7.85
CA ALA A 32 12.71 -7.82 7.02
C ALA A 32 12.69 -7.48 5.52
N ILE A 33 11.87 -6.50 5.12
CA ILE A 33 11.83 -5.99 3.73
C ILE A 33 13.19 -5.40 3.35
N ALA A 34 13.79 -4.58 4.21
CA ALA A 34 15.11 -3.98 3.99
C ALA A 34 16.18 -5.04 3.71
N ILE A 35 16.24 -6.10 4.52
CA ILE A 35 17.15 -7.24 4.28
C ILE A 35 16.88 -7.88 2.92
N GLY A 36 15.61 -8.16 2.62
CA GLY A 36 15.23 -8.76 1.33
C GLY A 36 15.65 -7.92 0.14
N VAL A 37 15.44 -6.59 0.20
CA VAL A 37 15.82 -5.64 -0.86
C VAL A 37 17.34 -5.54 -1.01
N ILE A 38 18.10 -5.53 0.10
CA ILE A 38 19.56 -5.53 0.05
C ILE A 38 20.07 -6.83 -0.58
N ILE A 39 19.57 -7.99 -0.15
CA ILE A 39 19.94 -9.28 -0.74
C ILE A 39 19.62 -9.30 -2.24
N LEU A 40 18.41 -8.86 -2.60
CA LEU A 40 18.00 -8.77 -3.99
C LEU A 40 18.95 -7.88 -4.79
N SER A 41 19.36 -6.75 -4.21
CA SER A 41 20.27 -5.81 -4.87
C SER A 41 21.66 -6.37 -5.16
N LEU A 42 22.12 -7.39 -4.44
CA LEU A 42 23.40 -8.05 -4.72
C LEU A 42 23.37 -8.85 -6.03
N PHE A 43 22.19 -9.22 -6.53
CA PHE A 43 22.01 -9.92 -7.80
C PHE A 43 21.89 -8.98 -9.00
N PHE A 44 21.89 -7.67 -8.76
CA PHE A 44 21.75 -6.63 -9.78
C PHE A 44 23.02 -5.78 -9.82
N ASP A 45 23.47 -5.40 -11.02
CA ASP A 45 24.67 -4.58 -11.20
C ASP A 45 24.39 -3.10 -10.86
N PHE A 46 24.25 -2.80 -9.57
CA PHE A 46 24.11 -1.44 -9.06
C PHE A 46 25.44 -0.68 -9.07
N SER A 47 25.43 0.55 -9.60
CA SER A 47 26.57 1.45 -9.38
C SER A 47 26.66 1.84 -7.91
N ARG A 48 27.83 2.31 -7.49
CA ARG A 48 28.06 2.74 -6.09
C ARG A 48 27.06 3.83 -5.66
N VAL A 49 26.72 4.75 -6.55
CA VAL A 49 25.78 5.85 -6.25
C VAL A 49 24.37 5.33 -6.07
N GLU A 50 23.92 4.42 -6.93
CA GLU A 50 22.58 3.83 -6.85
C GLU A 50 22.42 2.96 -5.59
N PHE A 51 23.43 2.17 -5.26
CA PHE A 51 23.43 1.38 -4.03
C PHE A 51 23.42 2.28 -2.78
N LEU A 52 24.15 3.40 -2.80
CA LEU A 52 24.09 4.40 -1.72
C LEU A 52 22.69 5.03 -1.59
N LEU A 53 22.03 5.37 -2.70
CA LEU A 53 20.66 5.90 -2.69
C LEU A 53 19.66 4.88 -2.14
N LEU A 54 19.81 3.60 -2.51
CA LEU A 54 19.00 2.51 -1.98
C LEU A 54 19.17 2.37 -0.46
N LEU A 55 20.42 2.30 0.01
CA LEU A 55 20.75 2.21 1.43
C LEU A 55 20.26 3.43 2.21
N PHE A 56 20.43 4.63 1.66
CA PHE A 56 19.95 5.87 2.27
C PHE A 56 18.44 5.84 2.44
N SER A 57 17.71 5.42 1.40
CA SER A 57 16.26 5.35 1.46
C SER A 57 15.75 4.34 2.47
N ILE A 58 16.36 3.14 2.53
CA ILE A 58 16.04 2.12 3.54
C ILE A 58 16.32 2.65 4.94
N THR A 59 17.49 3.27 5.13
CA THR A 59 17.91 3.82 6.42
C THR A 59 16.96 4.93 6.88
N LEU A 60 16.49 5.78 5.97
CA LEU A 60 15.54 6.84 6.28
C LEU A 60 14.23 6.29 6.85
N VAL A 61 13.71 5.19 6.30
CA VAL A 61 12.51 4.51 6.83
C VAL A 61 12.75 4.01 8.25
N VAL A 62 13.89 3.35 8.48
CA VAL A 62 14.24 2.83 9.82
C VAL A 62 14.40 3.95 10.83
N VAL A 63 15.05 5.05 10.46
CA VAL A 63 15.20 6.24 11.33
C VAL A 63 13.84 6.86 11.64
N ALA A 64 12.98 7.03 10.64
CA ALA A 64 11.63 7.58 10.83
C ALA A 64 10.82 6.70 11.78
N GLU A 65 10.89 5.38 11.62
CA GLU A 65 10.21 4.41 12.50
C GLU A 65 10.75 4.48 13.93
N MET A 66 12.07 4.57 14.12
CA MET A 66 12.67 4.74 15.45
C MET A 66 12.23 6.03 16.13
N VAL A 67 12.14 7.13 15.39
CA VAL A 67 11.65 8.42 15.89
C VAL A 67 10.16 8.32 16.24
N ASN A 68 9.35 7.66 15.41
CA ASN A 68 7.95 7.40 15.70
C ASN A 68 7.79 6.64 17.02
N THR A 69 8.52 5.53 17.20
CA THR A 69 8.50 4.77 18.46
C THR A 69 8.94 5.63 19.64
N ALA A 70 10.00 6.43 19.50
CA ALA A 70 10.46 7.30 20.58
C ALA A 70 9.39 8.32 20.99
N LEU A 71 8.71 8.94 20.01
CA LEU A 71 7.62 9.88 20.27
C LEU A 71 6.43 9.19 20.92
N GLU A 72 6.04 7.99 20.45
CA GLU A 72 4.98 7.19 21.08
C GLU A 72 5.29 6.92 22.55
N ARG A 73 6.50 6.48 22.89
CA ARG A 73 6.89 6.21 24.28
C ARG A 73 6.93 7.47 25.15
N VAL A 74 7.33 8.61 24.59
CA VAL A 74 7.28 9.89 25.30
C VAL A 74 5.84 10.31 25.58
N ILE A 75 4.93 10.15 24.61
CA ILE A 75 3.52 10.48 24.78
C ILE A 75 2.86 9.55 25.81
N ASP A 76 3.14 8.25 25.75
CA ASP A 76 2.63 7.25 26.69
C ASP A 76 3.13 7.50 28.12
N LEU A 77 4.32 8.09 28.28
CA LEU A 77 4.85 8.51 29.56
C LEU A 77 4.11 9.74 30.13
N ILE A 78 3.70 10.67 29.27
CA ILE A 78 3.07 11.94 29.67
C ILE A 78 1.58 11.76 29.97
N THR A 79 0.86 10.98 29.15
CA THR A 79 -0.59 10.78 29.29
C THR A 79 -0.98 9.33 29.09
N GLN A 80 -1.70 8.79 30.07
CA GLN A 80 -2.31 7.45 29.98
C GLN A 80 -3.75 7.52 29.45
N ASP A 81 -4.40 8.67 29.62
CA ASP A 81 -5.74 8.93 29.11
C ASP A 81 -5.72 9.52 27.70
N TYR A 82 -6.83 9.34 26.98
CA TYR A 82 -7.00 9.89 25.63
C TYR A 82 -6.93 11.42 25.66
N HIS A 83 -5.93 11.97 24.96
CA HIS A 83 -5.77 13.40 24.78
C HIS A 83 -5.74 13.75 23.29
N PRO A 84 -6.55 14.71 22.79
CA PRO A 84 -6.58 15.05 21.36
C PRO A 84 -5.21 15.43 20.78
N LEU A 85 -4.39 16.15 21.54
CA LEU A 85 -3.02 16.49 21.13
C LEU A 85 -2.10 15.26 21.07
N ALA A 86 -2.24 14.31 22.01
CA ALA A 86 -1.45 13.07 21.99
C ALA A 86 -1.74 12.26 20.73
N ARG A 87 -3.02 12.18 20.34
CA ARG A 87 -3.42 11.58 19.06
C ARG A 87 -2.80 12.31 17.87
N LEU A 88 -2.87 13.64 17.83
CA LEU A 88 -2.30 14.42 16.74
C LEU A 88 -0.81 14.15 16.56
N VAL A 89 -0.03 14.12 17.65
CA VAL A 89 1.42 13.87 17.56
C VAL A 89 1.70 12.46 17.04
N LYS A 90 0.97 11.44 17.52
CA LYS A 90 1.09 10.05 17.03
C LYS A 90 0.73 9.95 15.55
N ASP A 91 -0.36 10.60 15.13
CA ASP A 91 -0.83 10.59 13.73
C ASP A 91 0.20 11.26 12.80
N VAL A 92 0.81 12.38 13.22
CA VAL A 92 1.87 13.07 12.47
C VAL A 92 3.15 12.25 12.39
N ALA A 93 3.55 11.62 13.49
CA ALA A 93 4.74 10.77 13.54
C ALA A 93 4.59 9.53 12.62
N ALA A 94 3.43 8.87 12.65
CA ALA A 94 3.10 7.79 11.73
C ALA A 94 3.04 8.29 10.26
N GLY A 95 2.53 9.50 10.03
CA GLY A 95 2.54 10.16 8.73
C GLY A 95 3.95 10.36 8.17
N ALA A 96 4.92 10.71 9.01
CA ALA A 96 6.32 10.84 8.60
C ALA A 96 6.93 9.50 8.16
N VAL A 97 6.64 8.41 8.87
CA VAL A 97 7.04 7.05 8.48
C VAL A 97 6.45 6.70 7.11
N LEU A 98 5.16 7.00 6.91
CA LEU A 98 4.48 6.72 5.65
C LEU A 98 5.15 7.45 4.47
N ILE A 99 5.49 8.73 4.63
CA ILE A 99 6.19 9.50 3.60
C ILE A 99 7.56 8.89 3.30
N ALA A 100 8.33 8.51 4.32
CA ALA A 100 9.62 7.84 4.15
C ALA A 100 9.47 6.49 3.41
N ALA A 101 8.44 5.71 3.75
CA ALA A 101 8.15 4.43 3.12
C ALA A 101 7.78 4.60 1.63
N ILE A 102 6.95 5.61 1.29
CA ILE A 102 6.62 5.95 -0.10
C ILE A 102 7.88 6.33 -0.87
N ASN A 103 8.75 7.17 -0.30
CA ASN A 103 10.02 7.50 -0.92
C ASN A 103 10.86 6.24 -1.20
N SER A 104 10.93 5.31 -0.24
CA SER A 104 11.66 4.06 -0.43
C SER A 104 11.08 3.14 -1.48
N ILE A 105 9.78 3.15 -1.67
CA ILE A 105 9.13 2.44 -2.78
C ILE A 105 9.50 3.09 -4.11
N ILE A 106 9.48 4.43 -4.20
CA ILE A 106 9.82 5.16 -5.43
C ILE A 106 11.29 4.93 -5.80
N VAL A 107 12.21 5.08 -4.84
CA VAL A 107 13.65 4.83 -5.07
C VAL A 107 13.88 3.39 -5.49
N GLY A 108 13.28 2.41 -4.78
CA GLY A 108 13.34 1.01 -5.16
C GLY A 108 12.80 0.80 -6.58
N TYR A 109 11.64 1.36 -6.91
CA TYR A 109 11.08 1.27 -8.25
C TYR A 109 12.07 1.81 -9.30
N LEU A 110 12.57 3.03 -9.16
CA LEU A 110 13.48 3.62 -10.16
C LEU A 110 14.76 2.80 -10.35
N LEU A 111 15.36 2.33 -9.26
CA LEU A 111 16.62 1.60 -9.29
C LEU A 111 16.49 0.19 -9.86
N PHE A 112 15.42 -0.52 -9.49
CA PHE A 112 15.17 -1.87 -9.97
C PHE A 112 14.46 -1.89 -11.34
N PHE A 113 13.74 -0.84 -11.74
CA PHE A 113 13.00 -0.79 -13.01
C PHE A 113 13.92 -0.87 -14.22
N ASP A 114 14.98 -0.06 -14.29
CA ASP A 114 15.89 -0.04 -15.44
C ASP A 114 16.61 -1.38 -15.62
N ARG A 115 16.98 -2.03 -14.50
CA ARG A 115 17.69 -3.32 -14.51
C ARG A 115 16.79 -4.51 -14.75
N LEU A 116 15.55 -4.45 -14.24
CA LEU A 116 14.54 -5.37 -14.72
C LEU A 116 14.37 -5.15 -16.23
N SER A 117 14.28 -3.91 -16.73
CA SER A 117 13.90 -3.61 -18.11
C SER A 117 14.73 -4.33 -19.17
N GLU A 118 16.04 -4.52 -18.98
CA GLU A 118 16.89 -5.27 -19.94
C GLU A 118 16.52 -6.76 -20.02
N TYR A 119 16.32 -7.43 -18.87
CA TYR A 119 15.76 -8.79 -18.82
C TYR A 119 14.27 -8.80 -19.23
N THR A 120 13.58 -7.69 -19.01
CA THR A 120 12.15 -7.55 -19.22
C THR A 120 11.85 -7.25 -20.69
N ASN A 121 12.74 -6.75 -21.56
CA ASN A 121 12.41 -6.53 -22.98
C ASN A 121 12.11 -7.82 -23.74
N LEU A 122 12.78 -8.92 -23.38
CA LEU A 122 12.55 -10.26 -23.94
C LEU A 122 11.29 -10.93 -23.34
N LEU A 123 10.94 -10.60 -22.10
CA LEU A 123 9.72 -11.05 -21.41
C LEU A 123 8.50 -10.17 -21.71
N LEU A 124 8.66 -8.85 -21.90
CA LEU A 124 7.68 -7.80 -22.20
C LEU A 124 7.08 -7.96 -23.58
N PHE A 125 7.82 -8.46 -24.57
CA PHE A 125 7.21 -8.78 -25.86
C PHE A 125 6.19 -9.93 -25.73
N LYS A 126 6.39 -10.83 -24.75
CA LYS A 126 5.44 -11.88 -24.37
C LYS A 126 4.35 -11.40 -23.39
N ILE A 127 4.70 -10.43 -22.52
CA ILE A 127 3.89 -9.93 -21.39
C ILE A 127 2.99 -8.74 -21.77
N ARG A 128 3.41 -7.84 -22.67
CA ARG A 128 2.63 -6.68 -23.14
C ARG A 128 1.43 -7.08 -23.98
N ARG A 129 1.42 -8.30 -24.54
CA ARG A 129 0.22 -8.93 -25.10
C ARG A 129 -0.52 -9.84 -24.11
N SER A 130 -0.06 -9.93 -22.86
CA SER A 130 -0.69 -10.78 -21.85
C SER A 130 -1.75 -10.00 -21.08
N PRO A 131 -3.00 -10.49 -21.02
CA PRO A 131 -4.10 -9.84 -20.31
C PRO A 131 -3.88 -9.68 -18.79
N ILE A 132 -2.87 -10.36 -18.24
CA ILE A 132 -2.61 -10.43 -16.81
C ILE A 132 -2.18 -9.07 -16.23
N HIS A 133 -1.36 -8.29 -16.93
CA HIS A 133 -0.83 -7.02 -16.42
C HIS A 133 -1.89 -5.91 -16.40
N LEU A 134 -2.74 -5.89 -17.43
CA LEU A 134 -3.91 -5.01 -17.48
C LEU A 134 -4.89 -5.34 -16.35
N THR A 135 -5.08 -6.62 -16.05
CA THR A 135 -5.93 -7.10 -14.95
C THR A 135 -5.44 -6.58 -13.59
N PHE A 136 -4.16 -6.79 -13.27
CA PHE A 136 -3.58 -6.33 -12.00
C PHE A 136 -3.55 -4.80 -11.89
N GLY A 137 -3.23 -4.10 -12.97
CA GLY A 137 -3.24 -2.64 -13.02
C GLY A 137 -4.63 -2.05 -12.78
N ALA A 138 -5.67 -2.58 -13.44
CA ALA A 138 -7.05 -2.14 -13.26
C ALA A 138 -7.53 -2.33 -11.81
N LEU A 139 -7.26 -3.49 -11.21
CA LEU A 139 -7.66 -3.76 -9.82
C LEU A 139 -6.93 -2.86 -8.82
N LEU A 140 -5.63 -2.62 -9.00
CA LEU A 140 -4.86 -1.70 -8.15
C LEU A 140 -5.43 -0.27 -8.23
N VAL A 141 -5.72 0.22 -9.44
CA VAL A 141 -6.29 1.56 -9.64
C VAL A 141 -7.66 1.68 -9.00
N VAL A 142 -8.54 0.68 -9.15
CA VAL A 142 -9.86 0.67 -8.48
C VAL A 142 -9.72 0.70 -6.96
N ILE A 143 -8.80 -0.08 -6.39
CA ILE A 143 -8.56 -0.08 -4.94
C ILE A 143 -8.04 1.29 -4.47
N LEU A 144 -7.07 1.88 -5.17
CA LEU A 144 -6.52 3.19 -4.80
C LEU A 144 -7.56 4.30 -4.94
N LEU A 145 -8.36 4.30 -6.02
CA LEU A 145 -9.41 5.29 -6.23
C LEU A 145 -10.55 5.15 -5.22
N THR A 146 -10.95 3.93 -4.87
CA THR A 146 -11.98 3.72 -3.84
C THR A 146 -11.50 4.19 -2.47
N ILE A 147 -10.24 3.93 -2.12
CA ILE A 147 -9.63 4.44 -0.88
C ILE A 147 -9.55 5.98 -0.92
N GLY A 148 -9.08 6.57 -2.03
CA GLY A 148 -8.96 8.02 -2.19
C GLY A 148 -10.30 8.76 -2.16
N LEU A 149 -11.33 8.21 -2.81
CA LEU A 149 -12.70 8.76 -2.78
C LEU A 149 -13.32 8.67 -1.39
N LYS A 150 -13.08 7.56 -0.68
CA LYS A 150 -13.47 7.43 0.72
C LYS A 150 -12.74 8.46 1.58
N ALA A 151 -11.42 8.60 1.45
CA ALA A 151 -10.63 9.55 2.24
C ALA A 151 -11.06 11.00 2.01
N LYS A 152 -11.35 11.39 0.77
CA LYS A 152 -11.70 12.78 0.42
C LYS A 152 -13.13 13.17 0.78
N PHE A 153 -14.08 12.23 0.66
CA PHE A 153 -15.51 12.53 0.81
C PHE A 153 -16.14 11.85 2.03
N TYR A 154 -15.34 11.38 2.99
CA TYR A 154 -15.84 10.76 4.20
C TYR A 154 -16.74 11.71 5.00
N ARG A 155 -18.03 11.40 5.10
CA ARG A 155 -19.03 12.20 5.83
C ARG A 155 -19.37 11.64 7.22
N GLY A 156 -18.59 10.68 7.74
CA GLY A 156 -18.74 10.21 9.12
C GLY A 156 -19.87 9.20 9.38
N HIS A 157 -20.33 8.45 8.37
CA HIS A 157 -21.24 7.31 8.59
C HIS A 157 -20.49 5.98 8.45
N GLY A 158 -20.36 5.27 9.57
CA GLY A 158 -19.73 3.95 9.65
C GLY A 158 -18.25 3.95 10.05
N THR A 159 -17.53 2.89 9.72
CA THR A 159 -16.07 2.75 9.84
C THR A 159 -15.43 2.72 8.45
N HIS A 160 -14.11 2.91 8.34
CA HIS A 160 -13.38 2.89 7.06
C HIS A 160 -13.66 1.63 6.20
N PHE A 161 -13.99 0.50 6.84
CA PHE A 161 -14.32 -0.77 6.21
C PHE A 161 -15.83 -1.09 6.11
N GLN A 162 -16.69 -0.35 6.82
CA GLN A 162 -18.14 -0.55 6.83
C GLN A 162 -18.84 0.82 6.76
N GLY A 163 -19.24 1.25 5.56
CA GLY A 163 -19.80 2.58 5.30
C GLY A 163 -18.87 3.50 4.50
N GLY A 164 -19.43 4.60 3.99
CA GLY A 164 -18.73 5.62 3.19
C GLY A 164 -19.30 5.80 1.78
N THR A 165 -18.80 6.79 1.04
CA THR A 165 -19.36 7.30 -0.22
C THR A 165 -19.41 6.32 -1.40
N VAL A 166 -18.62 5.24 -1.35
CA VAL A 166 -18.52 4.24 -2.42
C VAL A 166 -18.22 2.87 -1.82
N SER A 167 -18.90 1.83 -2.31
CA SER A 167 -18.65 0.44 -1.90
C SER A 167 -17.42 -0.14 -2.61
N GLY A 168 -16.35 -0.39 -1.85
CA GLY A 168 -15.12 -0.99 -2.40
C GLY A 168 -15.31 -2.42 -2.90
N HIS A 169 -16.14 -3.22 -2.24
CA HIS A 169 -16.44 -4.60 -2.67
C HIS A 169 -17.19 -4.62 -4.00
N SER A 170 -18.13 -3.69 -4.19
CA SER A 170 -18.84 -3.53 -5.46
C SER A 170 -17.90 -3.01 -6.56
N ALA A 171 -17.06 -2.02 -6.27
CA ALA A 171 -16.10 -1.52 -7.25
C ALA A 171 -15.12 -2.59 -7.73
N VAL A 172 -14.59 -3.40 -6.81
CA VAL A 172 -13.70 -4.51 -7.16
C VAL A 172 -14.45 -5.60 -7.93
N SER A 173 -15.64 -6.02 -7.49
CA SER A 173 -16.39 -7.10 -8.15
C SER A 173 -16.79 -6.75 -9.59
N PHE A 174 -17.26 -5.52 -9.81
CA PHE A 174 -17.61 -5.04 -11.15
C PHE A 174 -16.39 -4.79 -12.05
N CYS A 175 -15.25 -4.37 -11.48
CA CYS A 175 -14.00 -4.31 -12.22
C CYS A 175 -13.55 -5.71 -12.68
N ILE A 176 -13.61 -6.72 -11.81
CA ILE A 176 -13.29 -8.11 -12.15
C ILE A 176 -14.22 -8.64 -13.25
N ALA A 177 -15.54 -8.42 -13.12
CA ALA A 177 -16.51 -8.84 -14.13
C ALA A 177 -16.24 -8.19 -15.50
N THR A 178 -15.90 -6.90 -15.50
CA THR A 178 -15.53 -6.15 -16.72
C THR A 178 -14.27 -6.72 -17.37
N ILE A 179 -13.23 -7.01 -16.58
CA ILE A 179 -12.00 -7.63 -17.06
C ILE A 179 -12.32 -9.00 -17.69
N ILE A 180 -13.05 -9.86 -16.97
CA ILE A 180 -13.43 -11.19 -17.47
C ILE A 180 -14.23 -11.09 -18.78
N ALA A 181 -15.11 -10.09 -18.93
CA ALA A 181 -15.84 -9.85 -20.16
C ALA A 181 -14.91 -9.59 -21.36
N PHE A 182 -13.89 -8.74 -21.18
CA PHE A 182 -12.88 -8.48 -22.21
C PHE A 182 -12.00 -9.69 -22.52
N LEU A 183 -11.68 -10.52 -21.51
CA LEU A 183 -10.82 -11.69 -21.69
C LEU A 183 -11.55 -12.89 -22.31
N ALA A 184 -12.77 -13.16 -21.86
CA ALA A 184 -13.51 -14.34 -22.26
C ALA A 184 -14.13 -14.21 -23.65
N GLN A 185 -14.45 -12.98 -24.08
CA GLN A 185 -15.17 -12.68 -25.33
C GLN A 185 -16.40 -13.58 -25.56
N ASN A 186 -17.02 -14.04 -24.47
CA ASN A 186 -18.11 -15.01 -24.48
C ASN A 186 -19.29 -14.42 -23.71
N MET A 187 -20.44 -14.37 -24.37
CA MET A 187 -21.65 -13.77 -23.83
C MET A 187 -22.14 -14.47 -22.55
N LEU A 188 -22.02 -15.79 -22.48
CA LEU A 188 -22.44 -16.58 -21.32
C LEU A 188 -21.56 -16.27 -20.10
N ILE A 189 -20.23 -16.29 -20.27
CA ILE A 189 -19.27 -16.01 -19.19
C ILE A 189 -19.43 -14.56 -18.69
N THR A 190 -19.64 -13.63 -19.61
CA THR A 190 -19.90 -12.21 -19.28
C THR A 190 -21.17 -12.08 -18.43
N THR A 191 -22.27 -12.70 -18.86
CA THR A 191 -23.54 -12.63 -18.13
C THR A 191 -23.44 -13.24 -16.73
N LEU A 192 -22.77 -14.39 -16.60
CA LEU A 192 -22.59 -15.07 -15.31
C LEU A 192 -21.73 -14.24 -14.34
N THR A 193 -20.66 -13.63 -14.83
CA THR A 193 -19.75 -12.85 -13.98
C THR A 193 -20.34 -11.51 -13.53
N PHE A 194 -21.11 -10.83 -14.39
CA PHE A 194 -21.88 -9.66 -13.97
C PHE A 194 -23.00 -10.01 -13.00
N SER A 195 -23.67 -11.15 -13.17
CA SER A 195 -24.64 -11.66 -12.19
C SER A 195 -23.99 -11.88 -10.82
N LEU A 196 -22.79 -12.45 -10.78
CA LEU A 196 -22.01 -12.60 -9.54
C LEU A 196 -21.66 -11.24 -8.91
N ALA A 197 -21.23 -10.26 -9.72
CA ALA A 197 -20.90 -8.93 -9.23
C ALA A 197 -22.13 -8.22 -8.62
N ILE A 198 -23.32 -8.42 -9.19
CA ILE A 198 -24.60 -7.95 -8.65
C ILE A 198 -24.89 -8.62 -7.31
N LEU A 199 -24.77 -9.95 -7.20
CA LEU A 199 -24.96 -10.67 -5.93
C LEU A 199 -24.00 -10.17 -4.83
N VAL A 200 -22.75 -9.88 -5.18
CA VAL A 200 -21.79 -9.26 -4.26
C VAL A 200 -22.27 -7.87 -3.83
N GLY A 201 -22.80 -7.06 -4.75
CA GLY A 201 -23.39 -5.76 -4.45
C GLY A 201 -24.59 -5.85 -3.50
N GLU A 202 -25.55 -6.71 -3.81
CA GLU A 202 -26.75 -6.97 -3.00
C GLU A 202 -26.40 -7.40 -1.57
N SER A 203 -25.39 -8.27 -1.41
CA SER A 203 -24.94 -8.70 -0.06
C SER A 203 -24.52 -7.53 0.84
N ARG A 204 -24.07 -6.41 0.26
CA ARG A 204 -23.68 -5.19 1.00
C ARG A 204 -24.89 -4.37 1.44
N ILE A 205 -25.96 -4.41 0.65
CA ILE A 205 -27.23 -3.73 0.91
C ILE A 205 -27.99 -4.50 1.99
N GLU A 206 -28.14 -5.82 1.81
CA GLU A 206 -28.81 -6.71 2.75
C GLU A 206 -28.13 -6.71 4.13
N GLY A 207 -26.79 -6.72 4.14
CA GLY A 207 -25.99 -6.59 5.37
C GLY A 207 -26.09 -5.21 6.05
N LYS A 208 -26.86 -4.25 5.50
CA LYS A 208 -26.96 -2.86 5.97
C LYS A 208 -25.60 -2.17 6.11
N ILE A 209 -24.63 -2.56 5.29
CA ILE A 209 -23.26 -2.02 5.33
C ILE A 209 -23.12 -0.82 4.41
N HIS A 210 -23.82 -0.85 3.27
CA HIS A 210 -23.84 0.22 2.27
C HIS A 210 -25.25 0.49 1.77
N SER A 211 -25.52 1.73 1.36
CA SER A 211 -26.77 2.06 0.66
C SER A 211 -26.73 1.61 -0.80
N LEU A 212 -27.90 1.48 -1.42
CA LEU A 212 -28.04 1.15 -2.86
C LEU A 212 -27.19 2.10 -3.73
N MET A 213 -27.19 3.40 -3.43
CA MET A 213 -26.44 4.39 -4.20
C MET A 213 -24.92 4.23 -4.05
N GLU A 214 -24.42 3.88 -2.87
CA GLU A 214 -22.98 3.62 -2.64
C GLU A 214 -22.50 2.36 -3.38
N VAL A 215 -23.36 1.35 -3.48
CA VAL A 215 -23.11 0.15 -4.27
C VAL A 215 -23.11 0.47 -5.76
N ILE A 216 -24.12 1.18 -6.27
CA ILE A 216 -24.18 1.59 -7.68
C ILE A 216 -22.96 2.43 -8.08
N LEU A 217 -22.59 3.43 -7.27
CA LEU A 217 -21.41 4.26 -7.53
C LEU A 217 -20.11 3.43 -7.53
N GLY A 218 -20.03 2.43 -6.64
CA GLY A 218 -18.92 1.48 -6.62
C GLY A 218 -18.85 0.69 -7.93
N GLY A 219 -19.97 0.08 -8.33
CA GLY A 219 -20.08 -0.68 -9.58
C GLY A 219 -19.70 0.13 -10.82
N ILE A 220 -20.22 1.36 -10.94
CA ILE A 220 -19.88 2.26 -12.07
C ILE A 220 -18.38 2.55 -12.11
N LEU A 221 -17.77 2.87 -10.96
CA LEU A 221 -16.34 3.11 -10.87
C LEU A 221 -15.53 1.89 -11.32
N GLY A 222 -15.93 0.69 -10.87
CA GLY A 222 -15.30 -0.58 -11.25
C GLY A 222 -15.36 -0.84 -12.76
N ILE A 223 -16.54 -0.68 -13.36
CA ILE A 223 -16.73 -0.84 -14.82
C ILE A 223 -15.90 0.18 -15.59
N LEU A 224 -15.96 1.44 -15.20
CA LEU A 224 -15.31 2.53 -15.93
C LEU A 224 -13.78 2.37 -15.95
N ILE A 225 -13.18 2.00 -14.81
CA ILE A 225 -11.73 1.71 -14.77
C ILE A 225 -11.39 0.45 -15.55
N GLY A 226 -12.19 -0.62 -15.42
CA GLY A 226 -12.00 -1.85 -16.18
C GLY A 226 -12.00 -1.59 -17.70
N VAL A 227 -12.98 -0.83 -18.19
CA VAL A 227 -13.10 -0.42 -19.60
C VAL A 227 -11.92 0.47 -20.01
N LEU A 228 -11.61 1.53 -19.25
CA LEU A 228 -10.51 2.43 -19.62
C LEU A 228 -9.17 1.70 -19.73
N VAL A 229 -8.86 0.82 -18.78
CA VAL A 229 -7.59 0.07 -18.80
C VAL A 229 -7.55 -0.90 -19.98
N PHE A 230 -8.64 -1.62 -20.27
CA PHE A 230 -8.65 -2.62 -21.34
C PHE A 230 -8.90 -2.06 -22.75
N GLN A 231 -9.49 -0.87 -22.88
CA GLN A 231 -9.79 -0.25 -24.18
C GLN A 231 -8.73 0.76 -24.63
N ILE A 232 -8.04 1.43 -23.69
CA ILE A 232 -7.00 2.43 -24.01
C ILE A 232 -5.60 1.80 -24.07
N ILE A 233 -5.36 0.74 -23.26
CA ILE A 233 -4.03 0.15 -23.10
C ILE A 233 -3.94 -1.27 -23.71
N GLY A 234 -5.06 -1.99 -23.79
CA GLY A 234 -5.18 -3.30 -24.45
C GLY A 234 -5.33 -3.18 -25.96
#